data_AF-F0G5Y0-F1
#
_entry.id   AF-F0G5Y0-F1
#
_cell.length_a   1.000
_cell.length_b   1.000
_cell.length_c   1.000
_cell.angle_alpha   90.00
_cell.angle_beta   90.00
_cell.angle_gamma   90.00
#
_symmetry.space_group_name_H-M   'P 1'
#
loop_
_entity.id
_entity.type
_entity.pdbx_description
1 polymer ?
#
loop_
_entity_poly.entity_id
_entity_poly.type
_entity_poly.pdbx_seq_one_letter_code
_entity_poly.pdbx_strand_id
1 'polypeptide(L)'
;MARPAAEVRSPGLREVLRLLAPFPGRTAIAVRVALICTLTMLVTSAYGTPEAALSAYVVFFMIRADRVTSIVLEVALLLIVTIVIGLVLGIAIFSIDYPILRVACMVVMSIGLLYLTSASKLRPVGAILAMIVGFGLDELGLAPFGEAATRALLYIWLTVAIPVGVAIVVNLLIAPSPRKLALAQLAKRLRLAARRLRGDDDARAGFDASLREGDKQLLTWLKLS
;
A
#
# COMPACT_ATOMS: atom_id res chain seq x y z
N MET A 1 -27.65 30.94 -4.72
CA MET A 1 -26.66 30.81 -5.81
C MET A 1 -25.32 30.45 -5.19
N ALA A 2 -24.83 29.23 -5.42
CA ALA A 2 -23.57 28.74 -4.85
C ALA A 2 -22.38 29.39 -5.57
N ARG A 3 -21.43 29.95 -4.80
CA ARG A 3 -20.22 30.57 -5.35
C ARG A 3 -19.28 29.48 -5.93
N PRO A 4 -18.66 29.72 -7.10
CA PRO A 4 -17.82 28.73 -7.77
C PRO A 4 -16.51 28.49 -7.00
N ALA A 5 -16.11 27.23 -6.88
CA ALA A 5 -14.91 26.76 -6.19
C ALA A 5 -13.61 26.99 -7.01
N ALA A 6 -13.45 28.18 -7.60
CA ALA A 6 -12.39 28.47 -8.58
C ALA A 6 -11.43 29.60 -8.20
N GLU A 7 -11.56 30.21 -7.01
CA GLU A 7 -10.51 31.08 -6.47
C GLU A 7 -9.56 30.27 -5.59
N VAL A 8 -8.64 29.53 -6.22
CA VAL A 8 -7.49 28.93 -5.52
C VAL A 8 -6.51 30.05 -5.19
N ARG A 9 -6.82 30.81 -4.14
CA ARG A 9 -5.85 31.68 -3.48
C ARG A 9 -4.74 30.79 -2.96
N SER A 10 -3.48 31.12 -3.28
CA SER A 10 -2.32 30.38 -2.78
C SER A 10 -2.43 30.27 -1.25
N PRO A 11 -2.50 29.05 -0.69
CA PRO A 11 -2.79 28.89 0.72
C PRO A 11 -1.67 29.53 1.53
N GLY A 12 -2.04 30.44 2.44
CA GLY A 12 -1.05 31.09 3.29
C GLY A 12 -0.37 30.06 4.20
N LEU A 13 0.84 30.36 4.68
CA LEU A 13 1.60 29.47 5.57
C LEU A 13 0.79 29.07 6.83
N ARG A 14 -0.11 29.96 7.28
CA ARG A 14 -1.08 29.69 8.35
C ARG A 14 -2.20 28.71 7.95
N GLU A 15 -2.69 28.73 6.71
CA GLU A 15 -3.68 27.75 6.22
C GLU A 15 -3.03 26.38 6.04
N VAL A 16 -1.79 26.33 5.56
CA VAL A 16 -0.98 25.10 5.53
C VAL A 16 -0.77 24.57 6.95
N LEU A 17 -0.43 25.42 7.92
CA LEU A 17 -0.33 25.01 9.33
C LEU A 17 -1.67 24.53 9.90
N ARG A 18 -2.78 25.14 9.48
CA ARG A 18 -4.14 24.77 9.93
C ARG A 18 -4.60 23.45 9.31
N LEU A 19 -4.16 23.13 8.09
CA LEU A 19 -4.30 21.81 7.45
C LEU A 19 -3.36 20.77 8.09
N LEU A 20 -2.23 21.21 8.64
CA LEU A 20 -1.32 20.38 9.43
C LEU A 20 -1.80 20.16 10.88
N ALA A 21 -2.83 20.88 11.33
CA ALA A 21 -3.33 20.78 12.69
C ALA A 21 -3.67 19.31 13.03
N PRO A 22 -3.30 18.84 14.24
CA PRO A 22 -3.42 17.44 14.61
C PRO A 22 -4.90 17.01 14.66
N PHE A 23 -5.34 16.32 13.61
CA PHE A 23 -6.62 15.63 13.61
C PHE A 23 -6.55 14.36 14.46
N PRO A 24 -7.59 14.04 15.24
CA PRO A 24 -7.62 12.83 16.06
C PRO A 24 -7.50 11.60 15.13
N GLY A 25 -6.39 10.85 15.26
CA GLY A 25 -6.06 9.67 14.45
C GLY A 25 -4.79 9.80 13.60
N ARG A 26 -4.35 11.02 13.25
CA ARG A 26 -3.13 11.21 12.42
C ARG A 26 -1.85 10.80 13.14
N THR A 27 -1.75 11.07 14.44
CA THR A 27 -0.60 10.68 15.27
C THR A 27 -0.46 9.17 15.39
N ALA A 28 -1.57 8.44 15.55
CA ALA A 28 -1.56 6.98 15.61
C ALA A 28 -1.11 6.35 14.29
N ILE A 29 -1.57 6.89 13.15
CA ILE A 29 -1.10 6.45 11.82
C ILE A 29 0.39 6.79 11.67
N ALA A 30 0.79 8.02 11.93
CA ALA A 30 2.18 8.47 11.77
C ALA A 30 3.16 7.68 12.65
N VAL A 31 2.81 7.40 13.91
CA VAL A 31 3.62 6.55 14.80
C VAL A 31 3.68 5.12 14.27
N ARG A 32 2.59 4.58 13.72
CA ARG A 32 2.59 3.25 13.12
C ARG A 32 3.50 3.19 11.88
N VAL A 33 3.41 4.19 11.00
CA VAL A 33 4.32 4.31 9.83
C VAL A 33 5.76 4.40 10.29
N ALA A 34 6.06 5.32 11.22
CA ALA A 34 7.40 5.52 11.74
C ALA A 34 7.95 4.24 12.37
N LEU A 35 7.15 3.52 13.16
CA LEU A 35 7.53 2.28 13.81
C LEU A 35 7.78 1.15 12.80
N ILE A 36 6.91 0.99 11.79
CA ILE A 36 7.13 0.00 10.71
C ILE A 36 8.39 0.36 9.92
N CYS A 37 8.56 1.61 9.48
CA CYS A 37 9.74 2.02 8.73
C CYS A 37 11.03 1.85 9.56
N THR A 38 11.00 2.19 10.85
CA THR A 38 12.16 2.05 11.74
C THR A 38 12.51 0.57 11.96
N LEU A 39 11.52 -0.29 12.21
CA LEU A 39 11.74 -1.73 12.36
C LEU A 39 12.20 -2.38 11.06
N THR A 40 11.59 -2.03 9.93
CA THR A 40 12.04 -2.48 8.61
C THR A 40 13.49 -2.08 8.40
N MET A 41 13.84 -0.81 8.58
CA MET A 41 15.22 -0.33 8.41
C MET A 41 16.19 -1.05 9.35
N LEU A 42 15.80 -1.29 10.60
CA LEU A 42 16.61 -2.04 11.57
C LEU A 42 16.86 -3.47 11.10
N VAL A 43 15.83 -4.18 10.63
CA VAL A 43 15.95 -5.55 10.13
C VAL A 43 16.81 -5.56 8.86
N THR A 44 16.50 -4.73 7.89
CA THR A 44 17.21 -4.65 6.61
C THR A 44 18.70 -4.29 6.80
N SER A 45 19.02 -3.37 7.71
CA SER A 45 20.40 -3.04 8.06
C SER A 45 21.11 -4.14 8.86
N ALA A 46 20.41 -4.84 9.75
CA ALA A 46 20.98 -5.96 10.51
C ALA A 46 21.34 -7.16 9.63
N TYR A 47 20.52 -7.46 8.62
CA TYR A 47 20.76 -8.54 7.65
C TYR A 47 21.65 -8.11 6.47
N GLY A 48 22.07 -6.84 6.41
CA GLY A 48 22.94 -6.33 5.35
C GLY A 48 22.34 -6.46 3.95
N THR A 49 21.01 -6.45 3.84
CA THR A 49 20.35 -6.66 2.54
C THR A 49 20.52 -5.43 1.64
N PRO A 50 20.68 -5.63 0.33
CA PRO A 50 20.83 -4.52 -0.60
C PRO A 50 19.55 -3.66 -0.63
N GLU A 51 19.73 -2.35 -0.78
CA GLU A 51 18.66 -1.36 -1.03
C GLU A 51 17.61 -1.17 0.08
N ALA A 52 18.06 -0.79 1.28
CA ALA A 52 17.15 -0.55 2.40
C ALA A 52 16.12 0.59 2.21
N ALA A 53 16.42 1.53 1.32
CA ALA A 53 15.51 2.61 0.95
C ALA A 53 14.25 2.09 0.23
N LEU A 54 14.39 1.10 -0.66
CA LEU A 54 13.27 0.51 -1.38
C LEU A 54 12.32 -0.22 -0.42
N SER A 55 12.85 -0.96 0.56
CA SER A 55 12.04 -1.62 1.60
C SER A 55 11.20 -0.63 2.40
N ALA A 56 11.77 0.53 2.75
CA ALA A 56 11.04 1.59 3.45
C ALA A 56 9.96 2.25 2.56
N TYR A 57 10.23 2.38 1.26
CA TYR A 57 9.27 2.93 0.31
C TYR A 57 8.02 2.04 0.16
N VAL A 58 8.21 0.72 0.11
CA VAL A 58 7.09 -0.25 0.02
C VAL A 58 6.10 -0.08 1.17
N VAL A 59 6.57 0.23 2.38
CA VAL A 59 5.72 0.45 3.56
C VAL A 59 4.66 1.52 3.31
N PHE A 60 4.98 2.59 2.59
CA PHE A 60 4.03 3.68 2.31
C PHE A 60 2.82 3.22 1.50
N PHE A 61 2.97 2.22 0.62
CA PHE A 61 1.84 1.66 -0.13
C PHE A 61 0.92 0.79 0.71
N MET A 62 1.41 0.27 1.84
CA MET A 62 0.70 -0.72 2.66
C MET A 62 -0.26 -0.08 3.68
N ILE A 63 -0.05 1.20 4.01
CA ILE A 63 -0.73 1.85 5.12
C ILE A 63 -2.16 2.24 4.74
N ARG A 64 -3.14 1.48 5.28
CA ARG A 64 -4.55 1.85 5.28
C ARG A 64 -5.02 2.14 6.72
N ALA A 65 -6.07 2.93 6.88
CA ALA A 65 -6.64 3.22 8.20
C ALA A 65 -7.14 1.94 8.91
N ASP A 66 -7.57 0.94 8.13
CA ASP A 66 -8.11 -0.32 8.62
C ASP A 66 -7.06 -1.42 8.76
N ARG A 67 -7.08 -2.13 9.91
CA ARG A 67 -6.22 -3.30 10.18
C ARG A 67 -6.40 -4.40 9.13
N VAL A 68 -7.66 -4.77 8.82
CA VAL A 68 -7.96 -5.89 7.91
C VAL A 68 -7.52 -5.54 6.49
N THR A 69 -7.84 -4.34 6.02
CA THR A 69 -7.46 -3.90 4.67
C THR A 69 -5.95 -3.76 4.51
N SER A 70 -5.23 -3.31 5.55
CA SER A 70 -3.76 -3.25 5.53
C SER A 70 -3.18 -4.66 5.45
N ILE A 71 -3.59 -5.59 6.32
CA ILE A 71 -3.08 -6.98 6.30
C ILE A 71 -3.42 -7.68 4.98
N VAL A 72 -4.63 -7.51 4.44
CA VAL A 72 -5.01 -8.11 3.16
C VAL A 72 -4.15 -7.55 2.03
N LEU A 73 -3.89 -6.24 2.01
CA LEU A 73 -3.02 -5.62 1.02
C LEU A 73 -1.57 -6.11 1.14
N GLU A 74 -1.08 -6.26 2.36
CA GLU A 74 0.26 -6.78 2.68
C GLU A 74 0.43 -8.22 2.20
N VAL A 75 -0.53 -9.11 2.51
CA VAL A 75 -0.54 -10.50 2.05
C VAL A 75 -0.69 -10.59 0.53
N ALA A 76 -1.58 -9.79 -0.06
CA ALA A 76 -1.78 -9.77 -1.51
C ALA A 76 -0.51 -9.34 -2.23
N LEU A 77 0.18 -8.29 -1.75
CA LEU A 77 1.44 -7.83 -2.32
C LEU A 77 2.51 -8.92 -2.25
N LEU A 78 2.66 -9.58 -1.10
CA LEU A 78 3.62 -10.67 -0.93
C LEU A 78 3.34 -11.84 -1.85
N LEU A 79 2.07 -12.25 -1.99
CA LEU A 79 1.66 -13.31 -2.90
C LEU A 79 1.98 -12.96 -4.35
N ILE A 80 1.66 -11.73 -4.79
CA ILE A 80 1.95 -11.27 -6.15
C ILE A 80 3.45 -11.32 -6.43
N VAL A 81 4.29 -10.76 -5.55
CA VAL A 81 5.75 -10.77 -5.71
C VAL A 81 6.29 -12.20 -5.72
N THR A 82 5.77 -13.08 -4.86
CA THR A 82 6.16 -14.50 -4.82
C THR A 82 5.81 -15.21 -6.12
N ILE A 83 4.62 -14.98 -6.68
CA ILE A 83 4.19 -15.55 -7.96
C ILE A 83 5.10 -15.06 -9.08
N VAL A 84 5.39 -13.76 -9.14
CA VAL A 84 6.26 -13.17 -10.16
C VAL A 84 7.66 -13.79 -10.11
N ILE A 85 8.25 -13.88 -8.93
CA ILE A 85 9.60 -14.43 -8.76
C ILE A 85 9.61 -15.92 -9.07
N GLY A 86 8.64 -16.69 -8.59
CA GLY A 86 8.52 -18.12 -8.91
C GLY A 86 8.34 -18.38 -10.41
N LEU A 87 7.56 -17.55 -11.09
CA LEU A 87 7.36 -17.60 -12.54
C LEU A 87 8.65 -17.30 -13.32
N VAL A 88 9.36 -16.24 -12.91
CA VAL A 88 10.66 -15.89 -13.50
C VAL A 88 11.68 -17.01 -13.29
N LEU A 89 11.78 -17.58 -12.07
CA LEU A 89 12.65 -18.72 -11.79
C LEU A 89 12.28 -19.96 -12.61
N GLY A 90 10.99 -20.30 -12.67
CA GLY A 90 10.53 -21.49 -13.40
C GLY A 90 10.88 -21.42 -14.89
N ILE A 91 10.76 -20.24 -15.49
CA ILE A 91 11.16 -20.00 -16.88
C ILE A 91 12.68 -19.99 -17.01
N ALA A 92 13.39 -19.38 -16.07
CA ALA A 92 14.85 -19.36 -16.07
C ALA A 92 15.42 -20.77 -16.09
N ILE A 93 14.91 -21.69 -15.26
CA ILE A 93 15.36 -23.09 -15.22
C ILE A 93 15.22 -23.76 -16.59
N PHE A 94 14.15 -23.47 -17.33
CA PHE A 94 13.90 -24.08 -18.64
C PHE A 94 14.70 -23.43 -19.78
N SER A 95 15.08 -22.16 -19.61
CA SER A 95 15.49 -21.31 -20.73
C SER A 95 16.92 -20.76 -20.64
N ILE A 96 17.62 -20.98 -19.53
CA ILE A 96 18.92 -20.34 -19.28
C ILE A 96 19.99 -20.73 -20.31
N ASP A 97 19.95 -21.97 -20.82
CA ASP A 97 20.94 -22.49 -21.76
C ASP A 97 20.72 -22.06 -23.21
N TYR A 98 19.50 -21.60 -23.55
CA TYR A 98 19.10 -21.31 -24.94
C TYR A 98 18.51 -19.91 -25.08
N PRO A 99 19.24 -18.94 -25.67
CA PRO A 99 18.76 -17.56 -25.78
C PRO A 99 17.51 -17.43 -26.68
N ILE A 100 17.40 -18.26 -27.72
CA ILE A 100 16.21 -18.28 -28.60
C ILE A 100 14.95 -18.73 -27.85
N LEU A 101 15.10 -19.70 -26.94
CA LEU A 101 14.01 -20.22 -26.12
C LEU A 101 13.57 -19.16 -25.10
N ARG A 102 14.52 -18.33 -24.62
CA ARG A 102 14.25 -17.23 -23.68
C ARG A 102 13.38 -16.17 -24.29
N VAL A 103 13.72 -15.75 -25.50
CA VAL A 103 12.93 -14.77 -26.25
C VAL A 103 11.54 -15.34 -26.57
N ALA A 104 11.44 -16.61 -26.96
CA ALA A 104 10.15 -17.25 -27.20
C ALA A 104 9.29 -17.29 -25.92
N CYS A 105 9.86 -17.67 -24.78
CA CYS A 105 9.18 -17.65 -23.49
C CYS A 105 8.75 -16.23 -23.09
N MET A 106 9.60 -15.21 -23.29
CA MET A 106 9.24 -13.80 -23.02
C MET A 106 8.04 -13.36 -23.86
N VAL A 107 7.99 -13.72 -25.14
CA VAL A 107 6.86 -13.39 -26.03
C VAL A 107 5.58 -14.08 -25.56
N VAL A 108 5.64 -15.40 -25.33
CA VAL A 108 4.48 -16.19 -24.85
C VAL A 108 3.97 -15.65 -23.52
N MET A 109 4.87 -15.33 -22.59
CA MET A 109 4.53 -14.76 -21.29
C MET A 109 3.91 -13.38 -21.40
N SER A 110 4.44 -12.53 -22.26
CA SER A 110 3.90 -11.18 -22.49
C SER A 110 2.48 -11.27 -23.04
N ILE A 111 2.25 -12.13 -24.04
CA ILE A 111 0.91 -12.38 -24.59
C ILE A 111 -0.02 -12.94 -23.50
N GLY A 112 0.44 -13.94 -22.75
CA GLY A 112 -0.34 -14.58 -21.69
C GLY A 112 -0.72 -13.63 -20.55
N LEU A 113 0.24 -12.86 -20.04
CA LEU A 113 0.00 -11.88 -18.97
C LEU A 113 -0.91 -10.74 -19.46
N LEU A 114 -0.70 -10.20 -20.65
CA LEU A 114 -1.58 -9.17 -21.22
C LEU A 114 -3.00 -9.69 -21.49
N TYR A 115 -3.12 -10.93 -21.96
CA TYR A 115 -4.42 -11.59 -22.12
C TYR A 115 -5.13 -11.76 -20.77
N LEU A 116 -4.42 -12.28 -19.75
CA LEU A 116 -4.94 -12.43 -18.40
C LEU A 116 -5.32 -11.09 -17.77
N THR A 117 -4.57 -10.03 -18.09
CA THR A 117 -4.86 -8.64 -17.70
C THR A 117 -6.17 -8.14 -18.30
N SER A 118 -6.44 -8.45 -19.57
CA SER A 118 -7.69 -8.11 -20.25
C SER A 118 -8.89 -8.90 -19.71
N ALA A 119 -8.68 -10.17 -19.36
CA ALA A 119 -9.73 -11.05 -18.84
C ALA A 119 -10.05 -10.82 -17.35
N SER A 120 -9.11 -10.29 -16.57
CA SER A 120 -9.23 -10.13 -15.12
C SER A 120 -9.55 -8.70 -14.69
N LYS A 121 -10.08 -8.53 -13.46
CA LYS A 121 -10.14 -7.22 -12.78
C LYS A 121 -8.75 -6.62 -12.44
N LEU A 122 -7.67 -7.28 -12.86
CA LEU A 122 -6.27 -6.85 -12.72
C LEU A 122 -5.81 -5.84 -13.77
N ARG A 123 -6.72 -5.33 -14.63
CA ARG A 123 -6.42 -4.32 -15.67
C ARG A 123 -5.35 -3.28 -15.33
N PRO A 124 -5.40 -2.57 -14.18
CA PRO A 124 -4.39 -1.55 -13.88
C PRO A 124 -3.00 -2.09 -13.49
N VAL A 125 -2.88 -3.37 -13.10
CA VAL A 125 -1.64 -3.95 -12.56
C VAL A 125 -0.98 -4.92 -13.54
N GLY A 126 -1.76 -5.55 -14.41
CA GLY A 126 -1.27 -6.64 -15.24
C GLY A 126 -0.23 -6.24 -16.29
N ALA A 127 -0.30 -5.02 -16.84
CA ALA A 127 0.75 -4.51 -17.73
C ALA A 127 2.08 -4.29 -16.98
N ILE A 128 2.02 -3.79 -15.74
CA ILE A 128 3.20 -3.61 -14.87
C ILE A 128 3.82 -4.97 -14.54
N LEU A 129 2.98 -5.97 -14.25
CA LEU A 129 3.41 -7.36 -14.01
C LEU A 129 4.12 -7.95 -15.23
N ALA A 130 3.55 -7.80 -16.42
CA ALA A 130 4.17 -8.24 -17.67
C ALA A 130 5.54 -7.58 -17.89
N MET A 131 5.64 -6.28 -17.65
CA MET A 131 6.88 -5.53 -17.74
C MET A 131 7.94 -6.06 -16.76
N ILE A 132 7.60 -6.28 -15.49
CA ILE A 132 8.53 -6.77 -14.47
C ILE A 132 9.04 -8.18 -14.81
N VAL A 133 8.16 -9.08 -15.25
CA VAL A 133 8.54 -10.45 -15.65
C VAL A 133 9.47 -10.42 -16.86
N GLY A 134 9.13 -9.63 -17.89
CA GLY A 134 9.97 -9.48 -19.08
C GLY A 134 11.36 -8.93 -18.74
N PHE A 135 11.42 -7.85 -17.96
CA PHE A 135 12.67 -7.26 -17.51
C PHE A 135 13.50 -8.21 -16.63
N GLY A 136 12.86 -8.94 -15.70
CA GLY A 136 13.55 -9.91 -14.85
C GLY A 136 14.18 -11.05 -15.66
N LEU A 137 13.51 -11.53 -16.70
CA LEU A 137 14.05 -12.55 -17.62
C LEU A 137 15.19 -12.00 -18.50
N ASP A 138 15.19 -10.70 -18.79
CA ASP A 138 16.25 -10.05 -19.58
C ASP A 138 17.53 -9.90 -18.76
N GLU A 139 17.41 -9.36 -17.55
CA GLU A 139 18.51 -9.22 -16.57
C GLU A 139 19.14 -10.57 -16.20
N LEU A 140 18.30 -11.60 -15.98
CA LEU A 140 18.76 -12.97 -15.78
C LEU A 140 19.62 -13.47 -16.94
N GLY A 141 19.33 -12.99 -18.14
CA GLY A 141 20.04 -13.32 -19.35
C GLY A 141 21.43 -12.70 -19.49
N LEU A 142 21.71 -11.66 -18.71
CA LEU A 142 23.00 -10.98 -18.64
C LEU A 142 23.84 -11.47 -17.45
N ALA A 143 23.24 -12.25 -16.54
CA ALA A 143 23.91 -12.75 -15.35
C ALA A 143 25.02 -13.75 -15.73
N PRO A 144 26.26 -13.55 -15.22
CA PRO A 144 27.40 -14.41 -15.59
C PRO A 144 27.31 -15.83 -14.99
N PHE A 145 26.52 -16.00 -13.91
CA PHE A 145 26.34 -17.29 -13.21
C PHE A 145 24.90 -17.42 -12.69
N GLY A 146 24.31 -18.61 -12.80
CA GLY A 146 22.93 -18.90 -12.34
C GLY A 146 22.73 -18.70 -10.83
N GLU A 147 23.76 -18.95 -10.03
CA GLU A 147 23.73 -18.71 -8.57
C GLU A 147 23.56 -17.22 -8.25
N ALA A 148 24.33 -16.35 -8.92
CA ALA A 148 24.23 -14.91 -8.72
C ALA A 148 22.84 -14.39 -9.11
N ALA A 149 22.29 -14.90 -10.21
CA ALA A 149 20.95 -14.63 -10.69
C ALA A 149 19.88 -15.01 -9.64
N THR A 150 19.94 -16.24 -9.13
CA THR A 150 18.97 -16.74 -8.15
C THR A 150 19.07 -15.98 -6.84
N ARG A 151 20.30 -15.66 -6.40
CA ARG A 151 20.55 -14.86 -5.20
C ARG A 151 20.00 -13.44 -5.35
N ALA A 152 20.16 -12.80 -6.52
CA ALA A 152 19.59 -11.48 -6.78
C ALA A 152 18.06 -11.50 -6.70
N LEU A 153 17.39 -12.49 -7.32
CA LEU A 153 15.94 -12.67 -7.23
C LEU A 153 15.46 -12.90 -5.80
N LEU A 154 16.17 -13.72 -5.02
CA LEU A 154 15.85 -13.94 -3.61
C LEU A 154 16.04 -12.67 -2.77
N TYR A 155 17.05 -11.84 -3.05
CA TYR A 155 17.20 -10.55 -2.39
C TYR A 155 16.06 -9.58 -2.74
N ILE A 156 15.61 -9.56 -4.01
CA ILE A 156 14.42 -8.78 -4.41
C ILE A 156 13.16 -9.28 -3.69
N TRP A 157 13.02 -10.60 -3.52
CA TRP A 157 11.91 -11.14 -2.72
C TRP A 157 12.01 -10.67 -1.27
N LEU A 158 13.20 -10.74 -0.68
CA LEU A 158 13.46 -10.42 0.71
C LEU A 158 13.24 -8.93 1.02
N THR A 159 13.58 -8.02 0.10
CA THR A 159 13.37 -6.56 0.26
C THR A 159 11.89 -6.20 0.38
N VAL A 160 10.98 -7.04 -0.14
CA VAL A 160 9.52 -6.91 0.03
C VAL A 160 9.02 -7.73 1.20
N ALA A 161 9.51 -8.96 1.38
CA ALA A 161 9.03 -9.86 2.43
C ALA A 161 9.31 -9.33 3.85
N ILE A 162 10.46 -8.68 4.07
CA ILE A 162 10.81 -8.06 5.36
C ILE A 162 9.78 -6.99 5.77
N PRO A 163 9.55 -5.91 4.99
CA PRO A 163 8.58 -4.89 5.38
C PRO A 163 7.17 -5.45 5.50
N VAL A 164 6.78 -6.42 4.66
CA VAL A 164 5.49 -7.11 4.79
C VAL A 164 5.37 -7.80 6.14
N GLY A 165 6.35 -8.63 6.50
CA GLY A 165 6.33 -9.39 7.76
C GLY A 165 6.29 -8.47 8.97
N VAL A 166 7.13 -7.43 8.98
CA VAL A 166 7.15 -6.41 10.03
C VAL A 166 5.81 -5.68 10.11
N ALA A 167 5.25 -5.25 8.97
CA ALA A 167 3.98 -4.55 8.93
C ALA A 167 2.82 -5.40 9.42
N ILE A 168 2.76 -6.69 9.06
CA ILE A 168 1.75 -7.63 9.56
C ILE A 168 1.84 -7.77 11.08
N VAL A 169 3.04 -7.98 11.62
CA VAL A 169 3.26 -8.11 13.07
C VAL A 169 2.84 -6.83 13.78
N VAL A 170 3.30 -5.67 13.32
CA VAL A 170 2.95 -4.37 13.92
C VAL A 170 1.46 -4.08 13.82
N ASN A 171 0.83 -4.37 12.68
CA ASN A 171 -0.62 -4.20 12.50
C ASN A 171 -1.41 -5.15 13.40
N LEU A 172 -0.92 -6.37 13.64
CA LEU A 172 -1.56 -7.32 14.54
C LEU A 172 -1.45 -6.87 16.01
N LEU A 173 -0.32 -6.30 16.42
CA LEU A 173 -0.11 -5.84 17.81
C LEU A 173 -0.78 -4.49 18.07
N ILE A 174 -0.63 -3.51 17.17
CA ILE A 174 -0.90 -2.09 17.47
C ILE A 174 -2.16 -1.56 16.76
N ALA A 175 -2.58 -2.12 15.62
CA ALA A 175 -3.62 -1.45 14.83
C ALA A 175 -4.99 -1.47 15.53
N PRO A 176 -5.66 -0.32 15.70
CA PRO A 176 -7.01 -0.29 16.25
C PRO A 176 -7.98 -1.10 15.39
N SER A 177 -8.92 -1.82 16.02
CA SER A 177 -9.91 -2.60 15.28
C SER A 177 -10.83 -1.65 14.49
N PRO A 178 -11.23 -2.01 13.26
CA PRO A 178 -12.11 -1.16 12.42
C PRO A 178 -13.44 -0.85 13.14
N ARG A 179 -13.93 -1.78 13.96
CA ARG A 179 -15.08 -1.55 14.85
C ARG A 179 -14.82 -0.45 15.89
N LYS A 180 -13.63 -0.38 16.51
CA LYS A 180 -13.30 0.69 17.47
C LYS A 180 -13.20 2.06 16.79
N LEU A 181 -12.66 2.12 15.57
CA LEU A 181 -12.63 3.34 14.76
C LEU A 181 -14.04 3.80 14.38
N ALA A 182 -14.88 2.90 13.87
CA ALA A 182 -16.27 3.21 13.51
C ALA A 182 -17.07 3.67 14.75
N LEU A 183 -16.92 2.98 15.88
CA LEU A 183 -17.63 3.33 17.13
C LEU A 183 -17.15 4.67 17.69
N ALA A 184 -15.85 4.98 17.63
CA ALA A 184 -15.32 6.26 18.07
C ALA A 184 -15.82 7.42 17.18
N GLN A 185 -15.90 7.19 15.86
CA GLN A 185 -16.44 8.16 14.90
C GLN A 185 -17.94 8.41 15.16
N LEU A 186 -18.72 7.34 15.39
CA LEU A 186 -20.14 7.41 15.76
C LEU A 186 -20.35 8.14 17.10
N ALA A 187 -19.57 7.80 18.13
CA ALA A 187 -19.63 8.46 19.42
C ALA A 187 -19.28 9.96 19.32
N LYS A 188 -18.29 10.32 18.49
CA LYS A 188 -17.93 11.72 18.22
C LYS A 188 -19.08 12.48 17.57
N ARG A 189 -19.73 11.88 16.55
CA ARG A 189 -20.87 12.47 15.84
C ARG A 189 -22.10 12.62 16.74
N LEU A 190 -22.42 11.60 17.56
CA LEU A 190 -23.51 11.67 18.55
C LEU A 190 -23.27 12.74 19.61
N ARG A 191 -22.02 12.92 20.09
CA ARG A 191 -21.68 13.99 21.02
C ARG A 191 -21.79 15.38 20.39
N LEU A 192 -21.39 15.54 19.13
CA LEU A 192 -21.58 16.79 18.38
C LEU A 192 -23.08 17.11 18.19
N ALA A 193 -23.89 16.11 17.86
CA ALA A 193 -25.35 16.27 17.77
C ALA A 193 -25.96 16.66 19.12
N ALA A 194 -25.53 16.01 20.21
CA ALA A 194 -25.99 16.34 21.57
C ALA A 194 -25.59 17.76 22.00
N ARG A 195 -24.39 18.25 21.64
CA ARG A 195 -23.98 19.64 21.91
C ARG A 195 -24.78 20.67 21.12
N ARG A 196 -25.08 20.37 19.85
CA ARG A 196 -25.94 21.22 19.01
C ARG A 196 -27.37 21.30 19.55
N LEU A 197 -27.92 20.18 20.01
CA LEU A 197 -29.24 20.14 20.68
C LEU A 197 -29.26 20.92 22.01
N ARG A 198 -28.10 21.11 22.66
CA ARG A 198 -27.95 21.92 23.88
C ARG A 198 -27.71 23.41 23.63
N GLY A 199 -27.72 23.86 22.37
CA GLY A 199 -27.64 25.28 22.02
C GLY A 199 -26.23 25.86 21.94
N ASP A 200 -25.19 25.02 21.83
CA ASP A 200 -23.80 25.47 21.67
C ASP A 200 -23.52 25.86 20.21
N ASP A 201 -23.38 27.16 19.94
CA ASP A 201 -23.16 27.70 18.58
C ASP A 201 -21.78 27.36 18.01
N ASP A 202 -20.78 27.05 18.84
CA ASP A 202 -19.46 26.59 18.36
C ASP A 202 -19.52 25.15 17.78
N ALA A 203 -20.53 24.37 18.17
CA ALA A 203 -20.74 23.02 17.65
C ALA A 203 -21.37 23.01 16.24
N ARG A 204 -21.90 24.15 15.76
CA ARG A 204 -22.57 24.27 14.46
C ARG A 204 -21.61 24.02 13.30
N ALA A 205 -20.43 24.64 13.32
CA ALA A 205 -19.41 24.47 12.30
C ALA A 205 -18.85 23.04 12.24
N GLY A 206 -18.64 22.40 13.40
CA GLY A 206 -18.14 21.02 13.49
C GLY A 206 -19.16 19.97 13.02
N PHE A 207 -20.45 20.22 13.25
CA PHE A 207 -21.53 19.35 12.79
C PHE A 207 -21.77 19.48 11.27
N ASP A 208 -21.78 20.70 10.73
CA ASP A 208 -21.96 20.93 9.29
C ASP A 208 -20.78 20.36 8.48
N ALA A 209 -19.55 20.42 9.02
CA ALA A 209 -18.39 19.75 8.43
C ALA A 209 -18.53 18.22 8.45
N SER A 210 -19.03 17.65 9.54
CA SER A 210 -19.27 16.20 9.67
C SER A 210 -20.36 15.68 8.71
N LEU A 211 -21.37 16.51 8.42
CA LEU A 211 -22.40 16.23 7.42
C LEU A 211 -21.86 16.25 5.98
N ARG A 212 -20.92 17.16 5.66
CA ARG A 212 -20.30 17.27 4.33
C ARG A 212 -19.33 16.12 4.02
N GLU A 213 -18.63 15.60 5.03
CA GLU A 213 -17.76 14.41 4.89
C GLU A 213 -18.55 13.16 4.46
N GLY A 214 -19.85 13.09 4.80
CA GLY A 214 -20.73 11.98 4.47
C GLY A 214 -20.43 10.69 5.24
N ASP A 215 -21.15 9.61 4.90
CA ASP A 215 -21.07 8.30 5.58
C ASP A 215 -20.27 7.25 4.81
N LYS A 216 -19.73 7.58 3.63
CA LYS A 216 -19.01 6.62 2.78
C LYS A 216 -17.91 5.87 3.52
N GLN A 217 -17.10 6.59 4.31
CA GLN A 217 -16.00 6.00 5.06
C GLN A 217 -16.49 5.07 6.19
N LEU A 218 -17.61 5.42 6.85
CA LEU A 218 -18.27 4.59 7.86
C LEU A 218 -18.87 3.31 7.28
N LEU A 219 -19.49 3.41 6.10
CA LEU A 219 -20.06 2.27 5.38
C LEU A 219 -18.97 1.29 4.91
N THR A 220 -17.83 1.81 4.43
CA THR A 220 -16.67 0.98 4.09
C THR A 220 -16.12 0.25 5.32
N TRP A 221 -16.03 0.91 6.47
CA TRP A 221 -15.56 0.29 7.73
C TRP A 221 -16.51 -0.75 8.29
N LEU A 222 -17.82 -0.58 8.08
CA LEU A 222 -18.86 -1.53 8.49
C LEU A 222 -19.06 -2.68 7.48
N LYS A 223 -18.35 -2.69 6.34
CA LYS A 223 -18.56 -3.63 5.23
C LYS A 223 -20.03 -3.69 4.75
N LEU A 224 -20.70 -2.54 4.74
CA LEU A 224 -22.09 -2.40 4.29
C LEU A 224 -22.19 -1.85 2.85
N SER A 225 -21.06 -1.82 2.13
CA SER A 225 -20.93 -1.43 0.72
C SER A 225 -20.10 -2.43 -0.05
#